data_AF-F3FM64-F1
#
_entry.id   AF-F3FM64-F1
#
_cell.length_a   1.000
_cell.length_b   1.000
_cell.length_c   1.000
_cell.angle_alpha   90.00
_cell.angle_beta   90.00
_cell.angle_gamma   90.00
#
_symmetry.space_group_name_H-M   'P 1'
#
loop_
_entity.id
_entity.type
_entity.pdbx_description
1 polymer ?
#
loop_
_entity_poly.entity_id
_entity_poly.type
_entity_poly.pdbx_seq_one_letter_code
_entity_poly.pdbx_strand_id
1 'polypeptide(L)'
;MSTVHAAHHLVPKTLDAWVKLLDGIALPVPAVNHGHVRAALNDSRRSLREIAEMMQESPALVLSVMREANHHTHGLTEQAESLEIAINRLGLARTEVLLGRLPAKPSEEIPAAYRQLILV
;
A
#
# COMPACT_ATOMS: atom_id res chain seq x y z
N MET A 1 10.37 15.73 -25.50
CA MET A 1 11.41 15.98 -24.48
C MET A 1 10.69 16.44 -23.23
N SER A 2 10.44 15.53 -22.28
CA SER A 2 9.73 15.84 -21.04
C SER A 2 10.67 15.55 -19.88
N THR A 3 10.98 16.59 -19.13
CA THR A 3 11.95 16.62 -18.04
C THR A 3 11.47 15.77 -16.87
N VAL A 4 12.12 14.63 -16.66
CA VAL A 4 12.02 13.89 -15.39
C VAL A 4 12.68 14.75 -14.32
N HIS A 5 11.87 15.33 -13.45
CA HIS A 5 12.35 16.07 -12.29
C HIS A 5 13.02 15.06 -11.35
N ALA A 6 14.34 14.91 -11.47
CA ALA A 6 15.14 14.16 -10.52
C ALA A 6 15.08 14.91 -9.19
N ALA A 7 14.14 14.52 -8.33
CA ALA A 7 14.11 14.97 -6.95
C ALA A 7 15.44 14.53 -6.31
N HIS A 8 16.36 15.48 -6.11
CA HIS A 8 17.52 15.32 -5.24
C HIS A 8 17.00 15.06 -3.82
N HIS A 9 16.79 13.79 -3.49
CA HIS A 9 16.52 13.40 -2.13
C HIS A 9 17.84 13.54 -1.37
N LEU A 10 17.96 14.59 -0.56
CA LEU A 10 19.02 14.71 0.43
C LEU A 10 18.97 13.43 1.27
N VAL A 11 20.00 12.59 1.15
CA VAL A 11 20.08 11.31 1.84
C VAL A 11 19.96 11.57 3.35
N PRO A 12 18.91 11.06 4.03
CA PRO A 12 18.71 11.31 5.45
C PRO A 12 19.90 10.82 6.29
N LYS A 13 20.23 11.58 7.34
CA LYS A 13 21.39 11.30 8.22
C LYS A 13 21.01 10.57 9.51
N THR A 14 19.72 10.40 9.80
CA THR A 14 19.22 9.74 11.01
C THR A 14 18.16 8.70 10.65
N LEU A 15 18.00 7.69 11.51
CA LEU A 15 16.99 6.65 11.33
C LEU A 15 15.58 7.24 11.28
N ASP A 16 15.23 8.15 12.19
CA ASP A 16 13.92 8.80 12.21
C ASP A 16 13.62 9.56 10.91
N ALA A 17 14.63 10.20 10.32
CA ALA A 17 14.49 10.90 9.06
C ALA A 17 14.31 9.92 7.88
N TRP A 18 14.96 8.75 7.92
CA TRP A 18 14.72 7.67 6.98
C TRP A 18 13.30 7.11 7.11
N VAL A 19 12.85 6.81 8.33
CA VAL A 19 11.49 6.32 8.59
C VAL A 19 10.47 7.32 8.06
N LYS A 20 10.61 8.61 8.41
CA LYS A 20 9.70 9.66 7.94
C LYS A 20 9.70 9.82 6.42
N LEU A 21 10.87 9.71 5.78
CA LEU A 21 10.97 9.78 4.32
C LEU A 21 10.25 8.59 3.67
N LEU A 22 10.56 7.36 4.11
CA LEU A 22 9.99 6.13 3.57
C LEU A 22 8.49 6.00 3.88
N ASP A 23 8.03 6.58 4.98
CA ASP A 23 6.62 6.63 5.34
C ASP A 23 5.80 7.50 4.39
N GLY A 24 6.40 8.56 3.86
CA GLY A 24 5.75 9.48 2.91
C GLY A 24 5.72 9.00 1.46
N ILE A 25 6.41 7.92 1.11
CA ILE A 25 6.48 7.43 -0.26
C ILE A 25 5.26 6.55 -0.58
N ALA A 26 4.47 6.97 -1.57
CA ALA A 26 3.45 6.13 -2.17
C ALA A 26 4.11 5.10 -3.11
N LEU A 27 4.15 3.84 -2.67
CA LEU A 27 4.77 2.76 -3.42
C LEU A 27 3.92 2.42 -4.67
N PRO A 28 4.55 2.30 -5.86
CA PRO A 28 3.82 1.94 -7.08
C PRO A 28 3.36 0.50 -7.05
N VAL A 29 2.15 0.28 -7.54
CA VAL A 29 1.48 -1.03 -7.57
C VAL A 29 1.26 -1.42 -9.03
N PRO A 30 1.49 -2.69 -9.43
CA PRO A 30 1.08 -3.16 -10.74
C PRO A 30 -0.40 -2.91 -10.98
N ALA A 31 -0.75 -2.30 -12.12
CA ALA A 31 -2.12 -1.89 -12.44
C ALA A 31 -3.11 -3.07 -12.44
N VAL A 32 -2.63 -4.28 -12.79
CA VAL A 32 -3.43 -5.52 -12.74
C VAL A 32 -3.88 -5.83 -11.31
N ASN A 33 -2.95 -5.86 -10.36
CA ASN A 33 -3.23 -6.17 -8.96
C ASN A 33 -4.11 -5.08 -8.33
N HIS A 34 -3.86 -3.82 -8.68
CA HIS A 34 -4.70 -2.68 -8.27
C HIS A 34 -6.15 -2.86 -8.74
N GLY A 35 -6.34 -3.20 -10.02
CA GLY A 35 -7.64 -3.43 -10.61
C GLY A 35 -8.40 -4.61 -9.98
N HIS A 36 -7.71 -5.73 -9.73
CA HIS A 36 -8.30 -6.91 -9.09
C HIS A 36 -8.81 -6.57 -7.68
N VAL A 37 -7.98 -5.93 -6.85
CA VAL A 37 -8.36 -5.55 -5.49
C VAL A 37 -9.50 -4.54 -5.52
N ARG A 38 -9.46 -3.55 -6.43
CA ARG A 38 -10.54 -2.58 -6.56
C ARG A 38 -11.88 -3.22 -6.94
N ALA A 39 -11.85 -4.21 -7.84
CA ALA A 39 -13.05 -4.98 -8.20
C ALA A 39 -13.57 -5.79 -7.00
N ALA A 40 -12.67 -6.41 -6.22
CA ALA A 40 -13.04 -7.19 -5.04
C ALA A 40 -13.66 -6.34 -3.93
N LEU A 41 -13.13 -5.14 -3.67
CA LEU A 41 -13.70 -4.21 -2.70
C LEU A 41 -15.12 -3.74 -3.07
N ASN A 42 -15.45 -3.75 -4.36
CA ASN A 42 -16.76 -3.35 -4.88
C ASN A 42 -17.75 -4.52 -5.04
N ASP A 43 -17.33 -5.77 -4.85
CA ASP A 43 -18.21 -6.94 -4.92
C ASP A 43 -18.73 -7.31 -3.53
N SER A 44 -19.99 -6.95 -3.24
CA SER A 44 -20.63 -7.19 -1.95
C SER A 44 -20.80 -8.67 -1.58
N ARG A 45 -20.51 -9.60 -2.49
CA ARG A 45 -20.56 -11.05 -2.24
C ARG A 45 -19.24 -11.59 -1.67
N ARG A 46 -18.16 -10.81 -1.71
CA ARG A 46 -16.84 -11.21 -1.21
C ARG A 46 -16.74 -11.00 0.29
N SER A 47 -16.15 -11.96 0.98
CA SER A 47 -15.77 -11.83 2.38
C SER A 47 -14.50 -10.98 2.54
N LEU A 48 -14.31 -10.38 3.72
CA LEU A 48 -13.08 -9.65 4.06
C LEU A 48 -11.83 -10.54 3.95
N ARG A 49 -11.97 -11.82 4.28
CA ARG A 49 -10.90 -12.81 4.14
C ARG A 49 -10.49 -13.00 2.67
N GLU A 50 -11.43 -13.20 1.76
CA GLU A 50 -11.13 -13.33 0.32
C GLU A 50 -10.49 -12.05 -0.25
N ILE A 51 -10.95 -10.88 0.19
CA ILE A 51 -10.34 -9.60 -0.20
C ILE A 51 -8.90 -9.54 0.32
N ALA A 52 -8.67 -9.92 1.57
CA ALA A 52 -7.34 -9.95 2.16
C ALA A 52 -6.41 -10.95 1.46
N GLU A 53 -6.88 -12.15 1.09
CA GLU A 53 -6.11 -13.13 0.32
C GLU A 53 -5.72 -12.55 -1.05
N MET A 54 -6.63 -11.88 -1.75
CA MET A 54 -6.35 -11.25 -3.04
C MET A 54 -5.38 -10.07 -2.94
N MET A 55 -5.48 -9.27 -1.87
CA MET A 55 -4.58 -8.15 -1.63
C MET A 55 -3.14 -8.60 -1.34
N GLN A 56 -2.94 -9.81 -0.80
CA GLN A 56 -1.61 -10.35 -0.51
C GLN A 56 -0.76 -10.59 -1.76
N GLU A 57 -1.37 -10.70 -2.93
CA GLU A 57 -0.68 -10.69 -4.23
C GLU A 57 0.05 -9.36 -4.50
N SER A 58 -0.15 -8.33 -3.68
CA SER A 58 0.57 -7.07 -3.77
C SER A 58 1.11 -6.61 -2.42
N PRO A 59 2.39 -6.85 -2.12
CA PRO A 59 3.02 -6.43 -0.87
C PRO A 59 2.90 -4.91 -0.60
N ALA A 60 2.92 -4.10 -1.65
CA ALA A 60 2.76 -2.64 -1.55
C ALA A 60 1.36 -2.25 -1.06
N LEU A 61 0.30 -2.94 -1.53
CA LEU A 61 -1.07 -2.73 -1.07
C LEU A 61 -1.23 -3.16 0.38
N VAL A 62 -0.72 -4.35 0.73
CA VAL A 62 -0.74 -4.87 2.10
C VAL A 62 -0.07 -3.87 3.05
N LEU A 63 1.14 -3.43 2.73
CA LEU A 63 1.87 -2.47 3.56
C LEU A 63 1.10 -1.16 3.73
N SER A 64 0.52 -0.62 2.66
CA SER A 64 -0.26 0.62 2.73
C SER A 64 -1.48 0.49 3.65
N VAL A 65 -2.21 -0.62 3.57
CA VAL A 65 -3.40 -0.86 4.41
C VAL A 65 -3.01 -1.10 5.86
N MET A 66 -2.01 -1.93 6.11
CA MET A 66 -1.53 -2.21 7.47
C MET A 66 -0.99 -0.94 8.14
N ARG A 67 -0.26 -0.10 7.39
CA ARG A 67 0.23 1.19 7.90
C ARG A 67 -0.92 2.11 8.29
N GLU A 68 -1.93 2.31 7.44
CA GLU A 68 -3.06 3.18 7.78
C GLU A 68 -3.84 2.62 8.98
N ALA A 69 -4.11 1.31 9.01
CA ALA A 69 -4.87 0.67 10.10
C ALA A 69 -4.19 0.82 11.48
N ASN A 70 -2.85 0.95 11.48
CA ASN A 70 -2.04 1.12 12.68
C ASN A 70 -1.59 2.57 12.94
N HIS A 71 -1.80 3.50 12.01
CA HIS A 71 -1.32 4.89 12.12
C HIS A 71 -1.97 5.69 13.25
N HIS A 72 -3.24 5.40 13.59
CA HIS A 72 -4.01 6.11 14.61
C HIS A 72 -4.27 5.29 15.89
N THR A 73 -3.61 4.15 16.03
CA THR A 73 -3.70 3.27 17.21
C THR A 73 -2.93 3.90 18.38
N HIS A 74 -3.57 4.85 19.07
CA HIS A 74 -3.01 5.49 20.26
C HIS A 74 -3.14 4.53 21.46
N GLY A 75 -2.16 3.67 21.67
CA GLY A 75 -1.82 2.95 22.92
C GLY A 75 -2.85 2.01 23.57
N LEU A 76 -4.15 2.16 23.29
CA LEU A 76 -5.27 1.47 23.94
C LEU A 76 -5.92 0.42 23.05
N THR A 77 -5.58 0.39 21.76
CA THR A 77 -6.09 -0.60 20.81
C THR A 77 -4.95 -1.50 20.36
N GLU A 78 -5.20 -2.80 20.24
CA GLU A 78 -4.20 -3.74 19.73
C GLU A 78 -3.85 -3.41 18.28
N GLN A 79 -2.63 -3.72 17.85
CA GLN A 79 -2.25 -3.53 16.45
C GLN A 79 -3.04 -4.50 15.56
N ALA A 80 -3.36 -4.08 14.34
CA ALA A 80 -3.87 -5.02 13.35
C ALA A 80 -2.71 -5.93 12.93
N GLU A 81 -2.79 -7.21 13.31
CA GLU A 81 -1.79 -8.23 12.98
C GLU A 81 -2.14 -9.01 11.71
N SER A 82 -3.37 -8.88 11.22
CA SER A 82 -3.80 -9.48 9.96
C SER A 82 -4.46 -8.45 9.06
N LEU A 83 -4.39 -8.71 7.75
CA LEU A 83 -4.99 -7.83 6.76
C LEU A 83 -6.53 -7.80 6.87
N GLU A 84 -7.15 -8.91 7.23
CA GLU A 84 -8.58 -8.98 7.51
C GLU A 84 -8.98 -8.03 8.65
N ILE A 85 -8.21 -8.03 9.76
CA ILE A 85 -8.44 -7.12 10.89
C ILE A 85 -8.19 -5.66 10.48
N ALA A 86 -7.16 -5.41 9.66
CA ALA A 86 -6.85 -4.07 9.17
C ALA A 86 -7.98 -3.50 8.29
N ILE A 87 -8.48 -4.29 7.34
CA ILE A 87 -9.61 -3.88 6.47
C ILE A 87 -10.87 -3.69 7.30
N ASN A 88 -11.15 -4.58 8.26
CA ASN A 88 -12.30 -4.45 9.15
C ASN A 88 -12.24 -3.15 9.98
N ARG A 89 -11.07 -2.80 10.50
CA ARG A 89 -10.85 -1.57 11.28
C ARG A 89 -11.00 -0.30 10.44
N LEU A 90 -10.45 -0.28 9.23
CA LEU A 90 -10.52 0.87 8.33
C LEU A 90 -11.92 1.02 7.71
N GLY A 91 -12.60 -0.10 7.48
CA GLY A 91 -13.79 -0.19 6.65
C GLY A 91 -13.46 -0.15 5.15
N LEU A 92 -14.36 -0.70 4.35
CA LEU A 92 -14.18 -0.82 2.89
C LEU A 92 -14.03 0.55 2.21
N ALA A 93 -14.82 1.55 2.60
CA ALA A 93 -14.76 2.89 2.02
C ALA A 93 -13.40 3.56 2.21
N ARG A 94 -12.81 3.48 3.41
CA ARG A 94 -11.47 4.04 3.66
C ARG A 94 -10.40 3.25 2.92
N THR A 95 -10.54 1.93 2.85
CA THR A 95 -9.63 1.05 2.11
C THR A 95 -9.62 1.38 0.62
N GLU A 96 -10.78 1.66 0.03
CA GLU A 96 -10.88 2.11 -1.37
C GLU A 96 -10.24 3.49 -1.60
N VAL A 97 -10.42 4.43 -0.67
CA VAL A 97 -9.76 5.75 -0.73
C VAL A 97 -8.24 5.60 -0.68
N LEU A 98 -7.70 4.72 0.16
CA LEU A 98 -6.26 4.45 0.20
C LEU A 98 -5.78 3.85 -1.11
N LEU A 99 -6.50 2.86 -1.63
CA LEU A 99 -6.18 2.23 -2.91
C LEU A 99 -6.13 3.26 -4.04
N GLY A 100 -7.05 4.22 -4.05
CA GLY A 100 -7.08 5.31 -5.04
C GLY A 100 -5.89 6.29 -4.97
N ARG A 101 -5.18 6.36 -3.84
CA ARG A 101 -3.99 7.22 -3.69
C ARG A 101 -2.71 6.56 -4.19
N LEU A 102 -2.70 5.24 -4.33
CA LEU A 102 -1.52 4.49 -4.73
C LEU A 102 -1.31 4.58 -6.24
N PRO A 103 -0.08 4.84 -6.72
CA PRO A 103 0.18 4.94 -8.15
C PRO A 103 0.10 3.56 -8.80
N ALA A 104 -1.01 3.30 -9.49
CA ALA A 104 -1.19 2.14 -10.34
C ALA A 104 -0.42 2.33 -11.65
N LYS A 105 0.57 1.48 -11.93
CA LYS A 105 1.42 1.58 -13.12
C LYS A 105 1.52 0.25 -13.87
N PRO A 106 1.70 0.26 -15.19
CA PRO A 106 2.17 -0.92 -15.91
C PRO A 106 3.45 -1.45 -15.27
N SER A 107 3.59 -2.77 -15.22
CA SER A 107 4.73 -3.41 -14.56
C SER A 107 6.04 -2.86 -15.08
N GLU A 108 6.15 -2.60 -16.38
CA GLU A 108 7.35 -2.13 -17.09
C GLU A 108 7.81 -0.74 -16.60
N GLU A 109 6.89 0.13 -16.21
CA GLU A 109 7.16 1.49 -15.71
C GLU A 109 7.59 1.53 -14.24
N ILE A 110 7.42 0.42 -13.52
CA ILE A 110 7.87 0.29 -12.14
C ILE A 110 9.40 0.08 -12.12
N PRO A 111 10.18 0.78 -11.27
CA PRO A 111 11.64 0.58 -11.23
C PRO A 111 12.03 -0.88 -11.01
N ALA A 112 12.95 -1.40 -11.82
CA ALA A 112 13.34 -2.81 -11.79
C ALA A 112 13.88 -3.26 -10.42
N ALA A 113 14.70 -2.42 -9.77
CA ALA A 113 15.21 -2.68 -8.43
C ALA A 113 14.08 -2.82 -7.40
N TYR A 114 13.03 -2.00 -7.51
CA TYR A 114 11.86 -2.10 -6.64
C TYR A 114 11.07 -3.39 -6.91
N ARG A 115 10.85 -3.74 -8.18
CA ARG A 115 10.21 -5.02 -8.54
C ARG A 115 10.95 -6.22 -7.95
N GLN A 116 12.29 -6.20 -7.92
CA GLN A 116 13.09 -7.28 -7.33
C GLN A 116 12.94 -7.38 -5.82
N LEU A 117 12.82 -6.24 -5.11
CA LEU A 117 12.68 -6.22 -3.65
C LEU A 117 11.33 -6.78 -3.17
N ILE A 118 10.28 -6.72 -3.99
CA ILE A 118 8.93 -7.14 -3.61
C ILE A 118 8.57 -8.58 -3.99
N LEU A 119 9.47 -9.33 -4.64
CA LEU A 119 9.26 -10.73 -5.07
C LEU A 119 9.52 -11.76 -3.94
N VAL A 120 9.18 -11.41 -2.69
CA VAL A 120 9.45 -12.27 -1.51
C VAL A 120 8.63 -13.55 -1.54
#